data_AF-A0A843LPA9-F1
#
_entry.id   AF-A0A843LPA9-F1
#
_cell.length_a   1.000
_cell.length_b   1.000
_cell.length_c   1.000
_cell.angle_alpha   90.00
_cell.angle_beta   90.00
_cell.angle_gamma   90.00
#
_symmetry.space_group_name_H-M   'P 1'
#
loop_
_entity.id
_entity.type
_entity.pdbx_description
1 polymer ?
#
loop_
_entity_poly.entity_id
_entity_poly.type
_entity_poly.pdbx_seq_one_letter_code
_entity_poly.pdbx_strand_id
1 'polypeptide(L)'
;MFDLTYDIWKEIIAEIVSAHEPLFSALHQAAEDIQLTKDLVDDLKKKREIAVAGDHWEIALRLDFVGDEIGGFIIFLATEEAVSTLEQIKADIASEYGLSPEDIEAFEIDCGLNMQEETLEEMEEVYGVRADVAEEGKIVYELVIFDSRDIDDSLYSDMLWQEDIDN
;
A
#
# COMPACT_ATOMS: atom_id res chain seq x y z
N MET A 1 18.85 11.85 -26.95
CA MET A 1 17.78 10.88 -27.24
C MET A 1 18.23 9.63 -26.55
N PHE A 2 17.56 9.28 -25.45
CA PHE A 2 17.85 8.05 -24.72
C PHE A 2 17.14 6.91 -25.46
N ASP A 3 17.87 5.86 -25.81
CA ASP A 3 17.23 4.62 -26.24
C ASP A 3 16.74 3.93 -24.97
N LEU A 4 15.44 3.59 -24.89
CA LEU A 4 14.89 2.92 -23.73
C LEU A 4 15.54 1.53 -23.59
N THR A 5 16.23 1.33 -22.48
CA THR A 5 16.88 0.08 -22.11
C THR A 5 16.26 -0.44 -20.82
N TYR A 6 16.50 -1.71 -20.49
CA TYR A 6 16.02 -2.27 -19.22
C TYR A 6 16.61 -1.55 -17.99
N ASP A 7 17.82 -1.01 -18.08
CA ASP A 7 18.42 -0.23 -17.00
C ASP A 7 17.65 1.08 -16.78
N ILE A 8 17.40 1.83 -17.86
CA ILE A 8 16.61 3.08 -17.81
C ILE A 8 15.16 2.79 -17.38
N TRP A 9 14.60 1.67 -17.82
CA TRP A 9 13.28 1.20 -17.41
C TRP A 9 13.17 1.04 -15.89
N LYS A 10 14.13 0.34 -15.26
CA LYS A 10 14.15 0.17 -13.81
C LYS A 10 14.46 1.48 -13.07
N GLU A 11 15.27 2.37 -13.64
CA GLU A 11 15.48 3.73 -13.10
C GLU A 11 14.17 4.53 -13.08
N ILE A 12 13.40 4.54 -14.18
CA ILE A 12 12.10 5.20 -14.27
C ILE A 12 11.14 4.64 -13.21
N ILE A 13 11.05 3.31 -13.07
CA ILE A 13 10.21 2.68 -12.03
C ILE A 13 10.63 3.14 -10.63
N ALA A 14 11.93 3.09 -10.32
CA ALA A 14 12.43 3.52 -9.02
C ALA A 14 12.10 4.99 -8.73
N GLU A 15 12.17 5.87 -9.73
CA GLU A 15 11.78 7.28 -9.59
C GLU A 15 10.27 7.45 -9.39
N ILE A 16 9.43 6.69 -10.10
CA ILE A 16 7.98 6.71 -9.90
C ILE A 16 7.65 6.29 -8.47
N VAL A 17 8.29 5.23 -7.98
CA VAL A 17 8.15 4.73 -6.62
C VAL A 17 8.61 5.79 -5.60
N SER A 18 9.75 6.45 -5.85
CA SER A 18 10.25 7.54 -5.01
C SER A 18 9.30 8.75 -4.99
N ALA A 19 8.58 9.04 -6.07
CA ALA A 19 7.60 10.13 -6.09
C ALA A 19 6.42 9.90 -5.13
N HIS A 20 6.14 8.65 -4.77
CA HIS A 20 5.11 8.28 -3.79
C HIS A 20 5.63 8.23 -2.34
N GLU A 21 6.94 8.44 -2.11
CA GLU A 21 7.55 8.46 -0.77
C GLU A 21 6.79 9.34 0.24
N PRO A 22 6.28 10.54 -0.09
CA PRO A 22 5.52 11.36 0.87
C PRO A 22 4.23 10.68 1.36
N LEU A 23 3.51 10.00 0.46
CA LEU A 23 2.29 9.26 0.80
C LEU A 23 2.62 8.07 1.71
N PHE A 24 3.62 7.29 1.34
CA PHE A 24 4.02 6.12 2.12
C PHE A 24 4.58 6.51 3.48
N SER A 25 5.36 7.59 3.56
CA SER A 25 5.81 8.16 4.83
C SER A 25 4.64 8.58 5.71
N ALA A 26 3.57 9.14 5.14
CA ALA A 26 2.38 9.50 5.89
C ALA A 26 1.60 8.28 6.38
N LEU A 27 1.52 7.21 5.59
CA LEU A 27 0.94 5.93 6.02
C LEU A 27 1.73 5.32 7.19
N HIS A 28 3.06 5.29 7.08
CA HIS A 28 3.94 4.78 8.14
C HIS A 28 3.85 5.64 9.41
N GLN A 29 3.86 6.96 9.27
CA GLN A 29 3.67 7.87 10.41
C GLN A 29 2.31 7.66 11.09
N ALA A 30 1.23 7.54 10.30
CA ALA A 30 -0.09 7.24 10.83
C ALA A 30 -0.12 5.88 11.54
N ALA A 31 0.59 4.87 11.04
CA ALA A 31 0.71 3.57 11.68
C ALA A 31 1.39 3.67 13.05
N GLU A 32 2.46 4.45 13.16
CA GLU A 32 3.15 4.69 14.44
C GLU A 32 2.30 5.44 15.46
N ASP A 33 1.45 6.36 14.99
CA ASP A 33 0.58 7.17 15.84
C ASP A 33 -0.66 6.40 16.34
N ILE A 34 -1.04 5.31 15.66
CA ILE A 34 -2.22 4.51 16.01
C ILE A 34 -1.89 3.53 17.13
N GLN A 35 -2.54 3.73 18.27
CA GLN A 35 -2.56 2.73 19.32
C GLN A 35 -3.72 1.75 19.10
N LEU A 36 -3.39 0.52 18.69
CA LEU A 36 -4.35 -0.58 18.56
C LEU A 36 -4.85 -1.06 19.93
N THR A 37 -5.86 -0.38 20.46
CA THR A 37 -6.56 -0.79 21.69
C THR A 37 -7.65 -1.81 21.37
N LYS A 38 -8.04 -2.59 22.37
CA LYS A 38 -9.16 -3.54 22.23
C LYS A 38 -10.44 -2.84 21.74
N ASP A 39 -10.77 -1.69 22.33
CA ASP A 39 -11.97 -0.93 21.95
C ASP A 39 -11.93 -0.51 20.47
N LEU A 40 -10.76 -0.08 19.97
CA LEU A 40 -10.58 0.29 18.57
C LEU A 40 -10.76 -0.92 17.65
N VAL A 41 -10.18 -2.07 18.00
CA VAL A 41 -10.32 -3.31 17.22
C VAL A 41 -11.78 -3.79 17.22
N ASP A 42 -12.47 -3.75 18.35
CA ASP A 42 -13.88 -4.14 18.45
C ASP A 42 -14.79 -3.19 17.66
N ASP A 43 -14.45 -1.90 17.60
CA ASP A 43 -15.11 -0.94 16.73
C ASP A 43 -14.83 -1.21 15.25
N LEU A 44 -13.59 -1.54 14.88
CA LEU A 44 -13.22 -1.92 13.51
C LEU A 44 -13.93 -3.20 13.07
N LYS A 45 -14.06 -4.21 13.93
CA LYS A 45 -14.82 -5.43 13.62
C LYS A 45 -16.29 -5.15 13.29
N LYS A 46 -16.88 -4.10 13.90
CA LYS A 46 -18.28 -3.68 13.66
C LYS A 46 -18.42 -2.78 12.43
N LYS A 47 -17.53 -1.81 12.28
CA LYS A 47 -17.61 -0.74 11.26
C LYS A 47 -16.89 -1.08 9.95
N ARG A 48 -15.93 -2.01 10.01
CA ARG A 48 -14.97 -2.40 8.95
C ARG A 48 -13.99 -1.32 8.52
N GLU A 49 -14.41 -0.07 8.57
CA GLU A 49 -13.58 1.06 8.22
C GLU A 49 -13.76 2.19 9.24
N ILE A 50 -12.67 2.83 9.63
CA ILE A 50 -12.65 4.02 10.46
C ILE A 50 -11.68 5.03 9.86
N ALA A 51 -12.18 6.20 9.48
CA ALA A 51 -11.33 7.29 9.01
C ALA A 51 -10.33 7.70 10.12
N VAL A 52 -9.07 7.83 9.73
CA VAL A 52 -8.00 8.36 10.58
C VAL A 52 -7.86 9.83 10.25
N ALA A 53 -7.61 10.66 11.26
CA ALA A 53 -7.28 12.05 11.01
C ALA A 53 -5.90 12.12 10.35
N GLY A 54 -5.88 12.30 9.02
CA GLY A 54 -4.68 12.58 8.24
C GLY A 54 -4.63 14.06 7.86
N ASP A 55 -3.43 14.61 7.69
CA ASP A 55 -3.26 16.01 7.31
C ASP A 55 -3.75 16.27 5.87
N HIS A 56 -3.17 15.56 4.90
CA HIS A 56 -3.33 15.83 3.46
C HIS A 56 -3.98 14.68 2.67
N TRP A 57 -3.96 13.46 3.22
CA TRP A 57 -4.55 12.28 2.59
C TRP A 57 -5.71 11.74 3.40
N GLU A 58 -6.72 11.26 2.69
CA GLU A 58 -7.82 10.52 3.29
C GLU A 58 -7.31 9.10 3.60
N ILE A 59 -6.87 8.90 4.83
CA ILE A 59 -6.38 7.61 5.34
C ILE A 59 -7.47 6.98 6.20
N ALA A 60 -7.71 5.69 6.02
CA ALA A 60 -8.67 4.93 6.81
C ALA A 60 -8.04 3.65 7.36
N LEU A 61 -8.37 3.31 8.60
CA LEU A 61 -8.16 1.98 9.16
C LEU A 61 -9.20 1.04 8.57
N ARG A 62 -8.75 -0.05 7.95
CA ARG A 62 -9.61 -1.12 7.43
C ARG A 62 -9.34 -2.43 8.15
N LEU A 63 -10.38 -3.24 8.32
CA LEU A 63 -10.28 -4.58 8.89
C LEU A 63 -10.93 -5.62 7.99
N ASP A 64 -10.11 -6.55 7.51
CA ASP A 64 -10.57 -7.73 6.79
C ASP A 64 -10.49 -8.97 7.65
N PHE A 65 -11.53 -9.80 7.56
CA PHE A 65 -11.51 -11.11 8.21
C PHE A 65 -10.85 -12.10 7.27
N VAL A 66 -9.93 -12.87 7.82
CA VAL A 66 -9.41 -14.05 7.15
C VAL A 66 -10.52 -15.10 7.20
N GLY A 67 -10.85 -15.68 6.04
CA GLY A 67 -11.82 -16.77 5.93
C GLY A 67 -11.32 -18.11 6.48
N ASP A 68 -10.59 -18.09 7.60
CA ASP A 68 -10.14 -19.28 8.30
C ASP A 68 -11.16 -19.71 9.37
N GLU A 69 -11.05 -20.96 9.85
CA GLU A 69 -11.95 -21.51 10.89
C GLU A 69 -11.73 -20.88 12.28
N ILE A 70 -10.71 -20.04 12.43
CA ILE A 70 -10.23 -19.48 13.70
C ILE A 70 -10.70 -18.03 13.89
N GLY A 71 -11.16 -17.37 12.82
CA GLY A 71 -11.65 -16.00 12.85
C GLY A 71 -10.53 -14.95 12.87
N GLY A 72 -9.43 -15.24 12.16
CA GLY A 72 -8.34 -14.29 11.99
C GLY A 72 -8.78 -12.98 11.32
N PHE A 73 -8.03 -11.91 11.54
CA PHE A 73 -8.25 -10.63 10.89
C PHE A 73 -6.93 -9.90 10.65
N ILE A 74 -6.93 -9.07 9.63
CA ILE A 74 -5.81 -8.19 9.29
C ILE A 74 -6.33 -6.77 9.33
N ILE A 75 -5.57 -5.88 9.97
CA ILE A 75 -5.83 -4.46 10.00
C ILE A 75 -4.81 -3.76 9.11
N PHE A 76 -5.31 -2.89 8.26
CA PHE A 76 -4.52 -2.10 7.33
C PHE A 76 -4.81 -0.61 7.51
N LEU A 77 -3.84 0.22 7.18
CA LEU A 77 -4.10 1.59 6.77
C LEU A 77 -4.23 1.63 5.27
N ALA A 78 -5.37 2.12 4.81
CA ALA A 78 -5.66 2.25 3.41
C ALA A 78 -5.83 3.72 3.04
N THR A 79 -5.39 4.06 1.84
CA THR A 79 -5.70 5.33 1.19
C THR A 79 -5.89 5.10 -0.30
N GLU A 80 -6.64 5.98 -0.95
CA GLU A 80 -7.02 5.83 -2.35
C GLU A 80 -6.56 7.03 -3.15
N GLU A 81 -5.97 6.78 -4.32
CA GLU A 81 -5.68 7.80 -5.31
C GLU A 81 -6.28 7.42 -6.66
N ALA A 82 -6.58 8.40 -7.50
CA ALA A 82 -7.00 8.12 -8.87
C ALA A 82 -5.85 7.51 -9.67
N VAL A 83 -6.13 6.53 -10.53
CA VAL A 83 -5.13 5.93 -11.45
C VAL A 83 -4.46 7.01 -12.31
N SER A 84 -5.21 8.06 -12.68
CA SER A 84 -4.67 9.20 -13.44
C SER A 84 -3.50 9.91 -12.74
N THR A 85 -3.40 9.83 -11.41
CA THR A 85 -2.27 10.39 -10.66
C THR A 85 -1.00 9.62 -10.96
N LEU A 86 -1.06 8.28 -10.91
CA LEU A 86 0.07 7.43 -11.29
C LEU A 86 0.43 7.60 -12.76
N GLU A 87 -0.57 7.67 -13.66
CA GLU A 87 -0.33 7.91 -15.09
C GLU A 87 0.39 9.25 -15.33
N GLN A 88 0.00 10.29 -14.60
CA GLN A 88 0.64 11.60 -14.67
C GLN A 88 2.09 11.55 -14.17
N ILE A 89 2.35 10.91 -13.03
CA ILE A 89 3.71 10.73 -12.49
C ILE A 89 4.58 9.95 -13.48
N LYS A 90 4.07 8.85 -14.05
CA LYS A 90 4.75 8.07 -15.09
C LYS A 90 5.12 8.94 -16.29
N ALA A 91 4.17 9.72 -16.80
CA ALA A 91 4.39 10.58 -17.96
C ALA A 91 5.40 11.69 -17.69
N ASP A 92 5.33 12.32 -16.50
CA ASP A 92 6.24 13.38 -16.11
C ASP A 92 7.67 12.85 -16.00
N ILE A 93 7.87 11.72 -15.31
CA ILE A 93 9.19 11.10 -15.17
C ILE A 93 9.72 10.62 -16.52
N ALA A 94 8.94 9.88 -17.31
CA ALA A 94 9.37 9.43 -18.64
C ALA A 94 9.80 10.61 -19.55
N SER A 95 9.11 11.75 -19.44
CA SER A 95 9.44 12.98 -20.16
C SER A 95 10.80 13.57 -19.74
N GLU A 96 11.23 13.40 -18.48
CA GLU A 96 12.58 13.80 -18.03
C GLU A 96 13.68 13.00 -18.73
N TYR A 97 13.38 11.75 -19.08
CA TYR A 97 14.21 10.87 -19.91
C TYR A 97 14.03 11.13 -21.43
N GLY A 98 13.21 12.11 -21.80
CA GLY A 98 12.91 12.44 -23.20
C GLY A 98 12.14 11.35 -23.93
N LEU A 99 11.39 10.52 -23.20
CA LEU A 99 10.53 9.47 -23.71
C LEU A 99 9.08 9.93 -23.70
N SER A 100 8.33 9.56 -24.73
CA SER A 100 6.88 9.76 -24.75
C SER A 100 6.15 8.55 -24.16
N PRO A 101 4.87 8.69 -23.79
CA PRO A 101 4.05 7.54 -23.39
C PRO A 101 4.04 6.42 -24.44
N GLU A 102 4.07 6.78 -25.73
CA GLU A 102 4.13 5.81 -26.83
C GLU A 102 5.47 5.05 -26.87
N ASP A 103 6.57 5.67 -26.46
CA ASP A 103 7.88 4.98 -26.36
C ASP A 103 7.86 3.94 -25.23
N ILE A 104 7.22 4.25 -24.10
CA ILE A 104 7.02 3.32 -22.99
C ILE A 104 6.14 2.14 -23.43
N GLU A 105 4.99 2.42 -24.03
CA GLU A 105 4.04 1.39 -24.50
C GLU A 105 4.68 0.47 -25.55
N ALA A 106 5.46 1.02 -26.48
CA ALA A 106 6.17 0.22 -27.47
C ALA A 106 7.16 -0.75 -26.81
N PHE A 107 7.90 -0.29 -25.80
CA PHE A 107 8.86 -1.11 -25.09
C PHE A 107 8.21 -2.19 -24.21
N GLU A 108 7.08 -1.87 -23.57
CA GLU A 108 6.22 -2.84 -22.87
C GLU A 108 5.83 -4.00 -23.80
N ILE A 109 5.33 -3.69 -24.99
CA ILE A 109 4.91 -4.67 -25.98
C ILE A 109 6.10 -5.49 -26.50
N ASP A 110 7.20 -4.83 -26.85
CA ASP A 110 8.38 -5.48 -27.43
C ASP A 110 9.08 -6.42 -26.44
N CYS A 111 9.08 -6.08 -25.14
CA CYS A 111 9.74 -6.85 -24.10
C CYS A 111 8.80 -7.75 -23.28
N GLY A 112 7.48 -7.61 -23.44
CA GLY A 112 6.48 -8.31 -22.63
C GLY A 112 6.47 -7.86 -21.17
N LEU A 113 6.70 -6.56 -20.94
CA LEU A 113 6.75 -5.92 -19.63
C LEU A 113 5.49 -5.09 -19.38
N ASN A 114 5.28 -4.69 -18.12
CA ASN A 114 4.19 -3.82 -17.72
C ASN A 114 4.68 -2.88 -16.63
N MET A 115 4.87 -1.59 -16.98
CA MET A 115 5.42 -0.61 -16.06
C MET A 115 4.50 -0.37 -14.87
N GLN A 116 3.18 -0.41 -15.08
CA GLN A 116 2.26 -0.21 -13.97
C GLN A 116 2.39 -1.35 -12.96
N GLU A 117 2.30 -2.60 -13.42
CA GLU A 117 2.43 -3.79 -12.57
C GLU A 117 3.77 -3.80 -11.84
N GLU A 118 4.89 -3.64 -12.56
CA GLU A 118 6.23 -3.60 -11.94
C GLU A 118 6.39 -2.43 -10.96
N THR A 119 5.73 -1.30 -11.20
CA THR A 119 5.74 -0.18 -10.25
C THR A 119 5.00 -0.53 -8.96
N LEU A 120 3.83 -1.15 -9.05
CA LEU A 120 3.05 -1.54 -7.87
C LEU A 120 3.78 -2.62 -7.06
N GLU A 121 4.42 -3.58 -7.73
CA GLU A 121 5.28 -4.58 -7.09
C GLU A 121 6.46 -3.93 -6.36
N GLU A 122 7.16 -3.01 -7.01
CA GLU A 122 8.32 -2.31 -6.42
C GLU A 122 7.89 -1.43 -5.21
N MET A 123 6.68 -0.87 -5.19
CA MET A 123 6.14 -0.17 -4.01
C MET A 123 6.00 -1.11 -2.80
N GLU A 124 5.51 -2.34 -3.00
CA GLU A 124 5.43 -3.35 -1.95
C GLU A 124 6.83 -3.77 -1.49
N GLU A 125 7.76 -4.02 -2.42
CA GLU A 125 9.12 -4.46 -2.09
C GLU A 125 9.92 -3.40 -1.31
N VAL A 126 9.81 -2.12 -1.68
CA VAL A 126 10.61 -1.05 -1.08
C VAL A 126 9.98 -0.49 0.19
N TYR A 127 8.66 -0.30 0.21
CA TYR A 127 7.97 0.40 1.30
C TYR A 127 7.04 -0.49 2.13
N GLY A 128 6.82 -1.76 1.73
CA GLY A 128 5.87 -2.65 2.40
C GLY A 128 4.41 -2.21 2.23
N VAL A 129 4.13 -1.34 1.24
CA VAL A 129 2.79 -0.84 0.94
C VAL A 129 2.26 -1.59 -0.27
N ARG A 130 1.20 -2.35 -0.08
CA ARG A 130 0.50 -3.01 -1.18
C ARG A 130 -0.26 -2.00 -1.98
N ALA A 131 -0.28 -2.16 -3.29
CA ALA A 131 -0.96 -1.26 -4.18
C ALA A 131 -1.74 -2.05 -5.22
N ASP A 132 -3.05 -1.84 -5.28
CA ASP A 132 -3.94 -2.58 -6.19
C ASP A 132 -4.90 -1.63 -6.91
N VAL A 133 -5.17 -1.92 -8.17
CA VAL A 133 -6.15 -1.17 -8.96
C VAL A 133 -7.56 -1.67 -8.64
N ALA A 134 -8.36 -0.84 -7.99
CA ALA A 134 -9.78 -1.11 -7.74
C ALA A 134 -10.64 -0.87 -8.98
N GLU A 135 -11.83 -1.49 -9.02
CA GLU A 135 -12.76 -1.45 -10.16
C GLU A 135 -13.22 -0.03 -10.57
N GLU A 136 -13.03 0.97 -9.70
CA GLU A 136 -13.45 2.37 -9.92
C GLU A 136 -12.36 3.27 -10.52
N GLY A 137 -11.28 2.71 -11.06
CA GLY A 137 -10.17 3.50 -11.61
C GLY A 137 -9.38 4.25 -10.53
N LYS A 138 -9.30 3.63 -9.35
CA LYS A 138 -8.51 4.09 -8.21
C LYS A 138 -7.46 3.05 -7.89
N ILE A 139 -6.35 3.51 -7.34
CA ILE A 139 -5.33 2.67 -6.72
C ILE A 139 -5.56 2.75 -5.23
N VAL A 140 -5.71 1.58 -4.60
CA VAL A 140 -5.78 1.44 -3.15
C VAL A 140 -4.39 1.10 -2.66
N TYR A 141 -3.83 1.94 -1.82
CA TYR A 141 -2.56 1.71 -1.15
C TYR A 141 -2.83 1.23 0.27
N GLU A 142 -2.32 0.06 0.64
CA GLU A 142 -2.57 -0.62 1.90
C GLU A 142 -1.27 -0.94 2.63
N LEU A 143 -1.11 -0.37 3.82
CA LEU A 143 -0.05 -0.71 4.75
C LEU A 143 -0.61 -1.65 5.82
N VAL A 144 -0.07 -2.86 5.92
CA VAL A 144 -0.41 -3.81 7.00
C VAL A 144 0.09 -3.24 8.33
N ILE A 145 -0.80 -3.02 9.28
CA ILE A 145 -0.42 -2.59 10.63
C ILE A 145 -0.56 -3.71 11.67
N PHE A 146 -1.37 -4.73 11.38
CA PHE A 146 -1.55 -5.88 12.26
C PHE A 146 -2.10 -7.07 11.50
N ASP A 147 -1.45 -8.22 11.60
CA ASP A 147 -1.98 -9.52 11.16
C ASP A 147 -2.16 -10.42 12.38
N SER A 148 -3.40 -10.85 12.64
CA SER A 148 -3.67 -11.71 13.79
C SER A 148 -3.04 -13.10 13.68
N ARG A 149 -2.64 -13.51 12.48
CA ARG A 149 -2.01 -14.81 12.21
C ARG A 149 -0.51 -14.81 12.53
N ASP A 150 0.12 -13.63 12.52
CA ASP A 150 1.54 -13.47 12.85
C ASP A 150 1.81 -13.44 14.37
N ILE A 151 0.74 -13.46 15.20
CA ILE A 151 0.84 -13.47 16.67
C ILE A 151 1.47 -14.76 17.22
N ASP A 152 1.64 -15.79 16.40
CA ASP A 152 2.22 -17.07 16.85
C ASP A 152 3.74 -17.03 17.11
N ASP A 153 4.47 -15.95 16.76
CA ASP A 153 5.94 -16.02 16.68
C ASP A 153 6.79 -15.22 17.69
N SER A 154 6.24 -14.47 18.65
CA SER A 154 6.90 -14.24 19.98
C SER A 154 6.29 -13.12 20.83
N LEU A 155 6.01 -13.44 22.09
CA LEU A 155 6.11 -12.57 23.27
C LEU A 155 5.17 -11.36 23.44
N TYR A 156 4.38 -10.93 22.44
CA TYR A 156 3.38 -9.86 22.63
C TYR A 156 2.00 -10.36 23.10
N SER A 157 1.77 -11.68 23.03
CA SER A 157 0.51 -12.35 23.37
C SER A 157 0.14 -12.27 24.87
N ASP A 158 1.12 -12.21 25.78
CA ASP A 158 0.85 -12.22 27.23
C ASP A 158 0.18 -10.93 27.77
N MET A 159 0.19 -9.83 27.01
CA MET A 159 -0.46 -8.57 27.41
C MET A 159 -1.80 -8.29 26.71
N LEU A 160 -2.07 -8.93 25.56
CA LEU A 160 -3.31 -8.72 24.78
C LEU A 160 -4.44 -9.70 25.15
N TRP A 161 -4.12 -10.81 25.82
CA TRP A 161 -5.09 -11.87 26.16
C TRP A 161 -5.36 -12.02 27.66
N GLN A 162 -5.04 -11.02 28.50
CA GLN A 162 -5.61 -10.95 29.84
C GLN A 162 -7.02 -10.37 29.78
N GLU A 163 -7.93 -11.09 29.13
CA GLU A 163 -9.33 -11.07 29.54
C GLU A 163 -9.60 -12.29 30.41
N ASP A 164 -9.82 -11.98 31.69
CA ASP A 164 -10.70 -12.68 32.60
C ASP A 164 -10.51 -14.19 32.72
N ILE A 165 -9.38 -14.59 33.32
CA ILE A 165 -9.36 -15.81 34.12
C ILE A 165 -9.51 -15.43 35.60
N ASP A 166 -10.71 -15.75 36.08
CA ASP A 166 -11.14 -15.96 37.47
C ASP A 166 -11.69 -14.79 38.31
N ASN A 167 -13.04 -14.74 38.29
CA ASN A 167 -13.99 -14.73 39.43
C ASN A 167 -14.74 -13.41 39.76
#